data_AF-Q72UZ9-F1
#
_entry.id   AF-Q72UZ9-F1
#
_cell.length_a   1.000
_cell.length_b   1.000
_cell.length_c   1.000
_cell.angle_alpha   90.00
_cell.angle_beta   90.00
_cell.angle_gamma   90.00
#
_symmetry.space_group_name_H-M   'P 1'
#
loop_
_entity.id
_entity.type
_entity.pdbx_description
1 polymer ?
#
loop_
_entity_poly.entity_id
_entity_poly.type
_entity_poly.pdbx_seq_one_letter_code
_entity_poly.pdbx_strand_id
1 'polypeptide(L)'
;MGFVNEGLETELEFLSLYKKRLKGPELEEYEFKEILEDILRNELEELTEELVRASVRYNGISKYVDLVRSYFNGETKTLLETFTIADAPVLYFLISNLKWSLDEFPDVSLLISTLKYHVRTQVSVEDKNLRKEYIRLYRLSIYHALNILVDLGDALDLETTLEKDEELEKLMIFWNYEILDQFSKIYETRKESPYYKKLGWFKRWAICGYLSDTKEALYVYQSKKMELEGKSSKVKRINTYKKRNRKK
;
A
#
# COMPACT_ATOMS: atom_id res chain seq x y z
N MET A 1 -31.89 -8.54 15.61
CA MET A 1 -32.05 -7.82 14.33
C MET A 1 -31.76 -6.36 14.61
N GLY A 2 -30.79 -5.72 13.94
CA GLY A 2 -30.59 -4.27 14.12
C GLY A 2 -29.26 -3.63 13.68
N PHE A 3 -28.17 -4.37 13.45
CA PHE A 3 -26.84 -3.74 13.26
C PHE A 3 -26.29 -3.72 11.83
N VAL A 4 -26.99 -4.30 10.85
CA VAL A 4 -26.49 -4.40 9.45
C VAL A 4 -26.91 -3.21 8.59
N ASN A 5 -27.90 -2.40 9.02
CA ASN A 5 -28.46 -1.32 8.20
C ASN A 5 -27.71 0.01 8.31
N GLU A 6 -27.19 0.40 9.48
CA GLU A 6 -26.61 1.74 9.68
C GLU A 6 -25.34 1.97 8.83
N GLY A 7 -24.47 0.95 8.69
CA GLY A 7 -23.25 1.06 7.89
C GLY A 7 -23.54 1.19 6.39
N LEU A 8 -24.48 0.40 5.86
CA LEU A 8 -24.90 0.47 4.46
C LEU A 8 -25.67 1.75 4.13
N GLU A 9 -26.51 2.24 5.05
CA GLU A 9 -27.23 3.52 4.88
C GLU A 9 -26.24 4.69 4.84
N THR A 10 -25.24 4.69 5.72
CA THR A 10 -24.18 5.72 5.75
C THR A 10 -23.33 5.71 4.47
N GLU A 11 -22.94 4.52 3.97
CA GLU A 11 -22.19 4.38 2.73
C GLU A 11 -22.98 4.89 1.51
N LEU A 12 -24.27 4.53 1.41
CA LEU A 12 -25.16 5.02 0.35
C LEU A 12 -25.36 6.54 0.41
N GLU A 13 -25.45 7.11 1.61
CA GLU A 13 -25.51 8.56 1.81
C GLU A 13 -24.24 9.23 1.27
N PHE A 14 -23.05 8.74 1.63
CA PHE A 14 -21.77 9.24 1.12
C PHE A 14 -21.66 9.12 -0.40
N LEU A 15 -22.01 7.97 -0.97
CA LEU A 15 -22.02 7.76 -2.42
C LEU A 15 -22.91 8.79 -3.12
N SER A 16 -24.12 9.00 -2.61
CA SER A 16 -25.06 9.96 -3.19
C SER A 16 -24.54 11.40 -3.11
N LEU A 17 -23.95 11.77 -1.97
CA LEU A 17 -23.39 13.10 -1.70
C LEU A 17 -22.25 13.42 -2.66
N TYR A 18 -21.24 12.55 -2.74
CA TYR A 18 -20.06 12.79 -3.59
C TYR A 18 -20.40 12.69 -5.06
N LYS A 19 -21.30 11.79 -5.47
CA LYS A 19 -21.80 11.74 -6.85
C LYS A 19 -22.48 13.05 -7.26
N LYS A 20 -23.24 13.68 -6.36
CA LYS A 20 -23.84 15.00 -6.60
C LYS A 20 -22.78 16.10 -6.64
N ARG A 21 -21.81 16.09 -5.72
CA ARG A 21 -20.75 17.10 -5.63
C ARG A 21 -19.83 17.08 -6.85
N LEU A 22 -19.39 15.90 -7.31
CA LEU A 22 -18.54 15.73 -8.50
C LEU A 22 -19.23 16.15 -9.81
N LYS A 23 -20.56 16.03 -9.88
CA LYS A 23 -21.39 16.51 -11.01
C LYS A 23 -21.77 17.99 -10.91
N GLY A 24 -21.52 18.61 -9.75
CA GLY A 24 -21.89 19.98 -9.44
C GLY A 24 -20.95 21.02 -10.05
N PRO A 25 -20.96 22.25 -9.48
CA PRO A 25 -20.07 23.33 -9.91
C PRO A 25 -18.59 22.94 -9.77
N GLU A 26 -17.72 23.72 -10.39
CA GLU A 26 -16.27 23.55 -10.27
C GLU A 26 -15.86 23.71 -8.80
N LEU A 27 -15.08 22.75 -8.31
CA LEU A 27 -14.55 22.63 -6.96
C LEU A 27 -13.16 23.24 -6.92
N GLU A 28 -12.75 23.78 -5.79
CA GLU A 28 -11.34 24.12 -5.61
C GLU A 28 -10.49 22.84 -5.50
N GLU A 29 -9.19 22.93 -5.85
CA GLU A 29 -8.34 21.73 -5.88
C GLU A 29 -8.23 21.03 -4.52
N TYR A 30 -8.29 21.79 -3.42
CA TYR A 30 -8.27 21.23 -2.07
C TYR A 30 -9.56 20.46 -1.76
N GLU A 31 -10.72 20.98 -2.17
CA GLU A 31 -12.02 20.32 -1.97
C GLU A 31 -12.08 18.99 -2.72
N PHE A 32 -11.52 18.95 -3.94
CA PHE A 32 -11.46 17.72 -4.71
C PHE A 32 -10.56 16.68 -4.02
N LYS A 33 -9.42 17.12 -3.46
CA LYS A 33 -8.55 16.22 -2.69
C LYS A 33 -9.26 15.68 -1.46
N GLU A 34 -10.00 16.48 -0.72
CA GLU A 34 -10.81 16.02 0.41
C GLU A 34 -11.79 14.92 -0.03
N ILE A 35 -12.49 15.12 -1.15
CA ILE A 35 -13.37 14.09 -1.71
C ILE A 35 -12.61 12.80 -2.04
N LEU A 36 -11.41 12.90 -2.62
CA LEU A 36 -10.58 11.71 -2.90
C LEU A 36 -10.12 11.01 -1.61
N GLU A 37 -9.80 11.75 -0.55
CA GLU A 37 -9.46 11.18 0.75
C GLU A 37 -10.64 10.37 1.31
N ASP A 38 -11.84 10.95 1.27
CA ASP A 38 -13.04 10.31 1.78
C ASP A 38 -13.41 9.07 0.95
N ILE A 39 -13.24 9.12 -0.36
CA ILE A 39 -13.45 7.97 -1.25
C ILE A 39 -12.49 6.83 -0.92
N LEU A 40 -11.21 7.12 -0.66
CA LEU A 40 -10.24 6.10 -0.28
C LEU A 40 -10.53 5.51 1.11
N ARG A 41 -10.81 6.38 2.11
CA ARG A 41 -11.07 5.95 3.50
C ARG A 41 -12.31 5.07 3.65
N ASN A 42 -13.30 5.31 2.81
CA ASN A 42 -14.58 4.59 2.80
C ASN A 42 -14.68 3.56 1.66
N GLU A 43 -13.59 3.34 0.91
CA GLU A 43 -13.52 2.36 -0.19
C GLU A 43 -14.62 2.48 -1.26
N LEU A 44 -15.02 3.73 -1.61
CA LEU A 44 -16.14 4.03 -2.52
C LEU A 44 -15.77 3.84 -4.00
N GLU A 45 -15.46 2.61 -4.42
CA GLU A 45 -14.98 2.27 -5.76
C GLU A 45 -15.95 2.68 -6.88
N GLU A 46 -17.25 2.74 -6.59
CA GLU A 46 -18.30 3.08 -7.55
C GLU A 46 -18.21 4.53 -8.06
N LEU A 47 -17.48 5.41 -7.37
CA LEU A 47 -17.30 6.81 -7.76
C LEU A 47 -16.15 7.02 -8.76
N THR A 48 -15.44 5.96 -9.14
CA THR A 48 -14.27 6.03 -10.02
C THR A 48 -14.57 6.67 -11.38
N GLU A 49 -15.72 6.39 -11.99
CA GLU A 49 -16.11 7.02 -13.26
C GLU A 49 -16.39 8.51 -13.11
N GLU A 50 -17.15 8.91 -12.09
CA GLU A 50 -17.44 10.31 -11.80
C GLU A 50 -16.16 11.09 -11.50
N LEU A 51 -15.20 10.50 -10.77
CA LEU A 51 -13.90 11.10 -10.52
C LEU A 51 -13.14 11.42 -11.80
N VAL A 52 -13.04 10.45 -12.73
CA VAL A 52 -12.33 10.64 -14.01
C VAL A 52 -13.00 11.73 -14.85
N ARG A 53 -14.33 11.78 -14.89
CA ARG A 53 -15.05 12.83 -15.63
C ARG A 53 -14.82 14.20 -15.01
N ALA A 54 -14.86 14.28 -13.68
CA ALA A 54 -14.68 15.54 -12.97
C ALA A 54 -13.22 16.03 -13.06
N SER A 55 -12.24 15.13 -13.09
CA SER A 55 -10.81 15.46 -13.09
C SER A 55 -10.32 16.15 -14.37
N VAL A 56 -11.02 16.02 -15.50
CA VAL A 56 -10.69 16.68 -16.77
C VAL A 56 -10.57 18.20 -16.63
N ARG A 57 -11.26 18.78 -15.64
CA ARG A 57 -11.25 20.21 -15.35
C ARG A 57 -10.04 20.67 -14.52
N TYR A 58 -9.25 19.75 -13.96
CA TYR A 58 -8.21 20.05 -12.97
C TYR A 58 -6.83 19.51 -13.37
N ASN A 59 -5.91 20.41 -13.72
CA ASN A 59 -4.56 20.03 -14.13
C ASN A 59 -3.72 19.43 -12.97
N GLY A 60 -3.89 19.89 -11.72
CA GLY A 60 -3.11 19.44 -10.57
C GLY A 60 -3.56 18.13 -9.92
N ILE A 61 -4.75 17.61 -10.30
CA ILE A 61 -5.42 16.49 -9.62
C ILE A 61 -5.36 15.20 -10.42
N SER A 62 -5.21 15.28 -11.74
CA SER A 62 -5.23 14.13 -12.67
C SER A 62 -4.41 12.94 -12.18
N LYS A 63 -3.16 13.15 -11.74
CA LYS A 63 -2.29 12.08 -11.21
C LYS A 63 -2.84 11.39 -9.95
N TYR A 64 -3.51 12.13 -9.07
CA TYR A 64 -4.14 11.55 -7.88
C TYR A 64 -5.32 10.68 -8.27
N VAL A 65 -6.16 11.17 -9.18
CA VAL A 65 -7.31 10.42 -9.70
C VAL A 65 -6.88 9.15 -10.44
N ASP A 66 -5.84 9.24 -11.27
CA ASP A 66 -5.29 8.08 -11.97
C ASP A 66 -4.74 7.04 -11.00
N LEU A 67 -4.06 7.46 -9.92
CA LEU A 67 -3.58 6.55 -8.89
C LEU A 67 -4.74 5.90 -8.11
N VAL A 68 -5.76 6.67 -7.72
CA VAL A 68 -6.95 6.15 -7.02
C VAL A 68 -7.71 5.16 -7.90
N ARG A 69 -7.90 5.48 -9.19
CA ARG A 69 -8.49 4.55 -10.16
C ARG A 69 -7.67 3.28 -10.29
N SER A 70 -6.36 3.42 -10.42
CA SER A 70 -5.44 2.28 -10.53
C SER A 70 -5.50 1.40 -9.28
N TYR A 71 -5.69 2.00 -8.11
CA TYR A 71 -5.93 1.28 -6.85
C TYR A 71 -7.20 0.44 -6.88
N PHE A 72 -8.37 1.04 -7.13
CA PHE A 72 -9.62 0.29 -7.17
C PHE A 72 -9.65 -0.78 -8.29
N ASN A 73 -8.95 -0.54 -9.40
CA ASN A 73 -8.82 -1.53 -10.48
C ASN A 73 -7.82 -2.66 -10.19
N GLY A 74 -7.04 -2.60 -9.09
CA GLY A 74 -6.01 -3.58 -8.77
C GLY A 74 -4.77 -3.49 -9.68
N GLU A 75 -4.51 -2.33 -10.29
CA GLU A 75 -3.45 -2.08 -11.27
C GLU A 75 -2.24 -1.34 -10.66
N THR A 76 -2.28 -1.01 -9.36
CA THR A 76 -1.31 -0.11 -8.72
C THR A 76 0.12 -0.64 -8.79
N LYS A 77 0.31 -1.96 -8.73
CA LYS A 77 1.64 -2.57 -8.79
C LYS A 77 2.38 -2.20 -10.08
N THR A 78 1.72 -2.32 -11.23
CA THR A 78 2.29 -1.98 -12.53
C THR A 78 2.54 -0.48 -12.64
N LEU A 79 1.63 0.34 -12.10
CA LEU A 79 1.80 1.79 -12.08
C LEU A 79 3.01 2.22 -11.22
N LEU A 80 3.21 1.60 -10.06
CA LEU A 80 4.32 1.89 -9.14
C LEU A 80 5.69 1.53 -9.73
N GLU A 81 5.75 0.62 -10.70
CA GLU A 81 7.00 0.29 -11.38
C GLU A 81 7.54 1.45 -12.23
N THR A 82 6.66 2.34 -12.70
CA THR A 82 7.02 3.53 -13.48
C THR A 82 7.24 4.77 -12.63
N PHE A 83 6.93 4.71 -11.32
CA PHE A 83 7.01 5.86 -10.43
C PHE A 83 8.45 6.29 -10.19
N THR A 84 8.65 7.61 -10.16
CA THR A 84 9.90 8.27 -9.83
C THR A 84 9.80 8.97 -8.48
N ILE A 85 10.87 9.61 -8.03
CA ILE A 85 10.82 10.42 -6.81
C ILE A 85 9.80 11.57 -6.89
N ALA A 86 9.51 12.07 -8.10
CA ALA A 86 8.52 13.12 -8.33
C ALA A 86 7.10 12.70 -7.95
N ASP A 87 6.81 11.39 -7.96
CA ASP A 87 5.47 10.84 -7.69
C ASP A 87 5.26 10.54 -6.19
N ALA A 88 6.27 10.80 -5.35
CA ALA A 88 6.19 10.57 -3.92
C ALA A 88 5.00 11.27 -3.21
N PRO A 89 4.61 12.51 -3.55
CA PRO A 89 3.44 13.14 -2.94
C PRO A 89 2.12 12.41 -3.27
N VAL A 90 2.00 11.87 -4.49
CA VAL A 90 0.82 11.15 -4.95
C VAL A 90 0.74 9.79 -4.25
N LEU A 91 1.88 9.09 -4.15
CA LEU A 91 1.94 7.83 -3.41
C LEU A 91 1.73 8.05 -1.90
N TYR A 92 2.26 9.14 -1.34
CA TYR A 92 2.00 9.52 0.06
C TYR A 92 0.50 9.67 0.30
N PHE A 93 -0.19 10.39 -0.59
CA PHE A 93 -1.63 10.59 -0.50
C PHE A 93 -2.40 9.26 -0.48
N LEU A 94 -2.06 8.31 -1.36
CA LEU A 94 -2.70 6.99 -1.34
C LEU A 94 -2.44 6.28 0.00
N ILE A 95 -1.17 6.15 0.39
CA ILE A 95 -0.79 5.42 1.60
C ILE A 95 -1.39 6.09 2.86
N SER A 96 -1.50 7.41 2.92
CA SER A 96 -2.03 8.11 4.11
C SER A 96 -3.54 7.96 4.31
N ASN A 97 -4.28 7.54 3.29
CA ASN A 97 -5.73 7.49 3.31
C ASN A 97 -6.31 6.07 3.26
N LEU A 98 -5.45 5.05 3.27
CA LEU A 98 -5.84 3.66 3.39
C LEU A 98 -5.75 3.17 4.83
N LYS A 99 -6.47 2.08 5.10
CA LYS A 99 -6.48 1.36 6.36
C LYS A 99 -5.33 0.36 6.42
N TRP A 100 -4.59 0.36 7.53
CA TRP A 100 -3.32 -0.37 7.70
C TRP A 100 -3.28 -1.27 8.93
N SER A 101 -4.44 -1.71 9.42
CA SER A 101 -4.55 -2.70 10.51
C SER A 101 -4.87 -4.07 9.93
N LEU A 102 -4.27 -5.13 10.47
CA LEU A 102 -4.60 -6.50 10.07
C LEU A 102 -6.10 -6.84 10.24
N ASP A 103 -6.74 -6.30 11.28
CA ASP A 103 -8.18 -6.45 11.56
C ASP A 103 -9.06 -5.87 10.45
N GLU A 104 -8.53 -4.90 9.70
CA GLU A 104 -9.20 -4.26 8.56
C GLU A 104 -8.76 -4.84 7.21
N PHE A 105 -8.01 -5.95 7.18
CA PHE A 105 -7.48 -6.59 5.96
C PHE A 105 -6.72 -5.62 5.04
N PRO A 106 -5.52 -5.18 5.45
CA PRO A 106 -4.79 -4.12 4.79
C PRO A 106 -4.23 -4.60 3.44
N ASP A 107 -4.05 -3.68 2.49
CA ASP A 107 -3.41 -4.01 1.21
C ASP A 107 -1.89 -4.14 1.36
N VAL A 108 -1.45 -5.26 1.93
CA VAL A 108 -0.03 -5.57 2.15
C VAL A 108 0.73 -5.65 0.81
N SER A 109 0.05 -6.00 -0.29
CA SER A 109 0.67 -6.03 -1.62
C SER A 109 1.05 -4.62 -2.11
N LEU A 110 0.18 -3.63 -1.88
CA LEU A 110 0.49 -2.22 -2.12
C LEU A 110 1.65 -1.74 -1.25
N LEU A 111 1.67 -2.14 0.03
CA LEU A 111 2.75 -1.77 0.94
C LEU A 111 4.10 -2.33 0.51
N ILE A 112 4.17 -3.62 0.14
CA ILE A 112 5.37 -4.26 -0.41
C ILE A 112 5.82 -3.54 -1.69
N SER A 113 4.87 -3.16 -2.56
CA SER A 113 5.17 -2.43 -3.80
C SER A 113 5.73 -1.04 -3.53
N THR A 114 5.24 -0.37 -2.48
CA THR A 114 5.76 0.91 -1.97
C THR A 114 7.17 0.75 -1.38
N LEU A 115 7.45 -0.34 -0.66
CA LEU A 115 8.80 -0.64 -0.18
C LEU A 115 9.76 -0.90 -1.35
N LYS A 116 9.33 -1.61 -2.41
CA LYS A 116 10.10 -1.80 -3.65
C LYS A 116 10.37 -0.48 -4.37
N TYR A 117 9.39 0.44 -4.38
CA TYR A 117 9.60 1.82 -4.81
C TYR A 117 10.70 2.50 -4.00
N HIS A 118 10.71 2.38 -2.68
CA HIS A 118 11.78 2.94 -1.86
C HIS A 118 13.15 2.34 -2.17
N VAL A 119 13.25 1.03 -2.37
CA VAL A 119 14.52 0.36 -2.73
C VAL A 119 15.08 0.94 -4.04
N ARG A 120 14.24 1.18 -5.06
CA ARG A 120 14.70 1.78 -6.33
C ARG A 120 15.03 3.28 -6.20
N THR A 121 14.35 3.97 -5.29
CA THR A 121 14.37 5.44 -5.16
C THR A 121 15.27 5.88 -3.99
N GLN A 122 16.50 5.38 -3.95
CA GLN A 122 17.53 5.78 -2.96
C GLN A 122 18.47 6.88 -3.46
N VAL A 123 18.01 7.70 -4.42
CA VAL A 123 18.82 8.78 -5.04
C VAL A 123 18.63 10.09 -4.28
N SER A 124 19.70 10.85 -4.08
CA SER A 124 19.64 12.19 -3.47
C SER A 124 18.85 13.17 -4.34
N VAL A 125 18.00 13.98 -3.70
CA VAL A 125 17.21 15.02 -4.37
C VAL A 125 17.59 16.39 -3.83
N GLU A 126 17.84 17.31 -4.76
CA GLU A 126 18.19 18.70 -4.45
C GLU A 126 16.96 19.50 -3.98
N ASP A 127 15.84 19.36 -4.69
CA ASP A 127 14.57 19.99 -4.34
C ASP A 127 14.17 19.65 -2.90
N LYS A 128 14.13 20.68 -2.06
CA LYS A 128 13.85 20.57 -0.63
C LYS A 128 12.41 20.13 -0.35
N ASN A 129 11.45 20.60 -1.14
CA ASN A 129 10.03 20.29 -0.96
C ASN A 129 9.77 18.85 -1.36
N LEU A 130 10.26 18.44 -2.54
CA LEU A 130 10.11 17.07 -3.00
C LEU A 130 10.78 16.07 -2.06
N ARG A 131 12.00 16.38 -1.60
CA ARG A 131 12.71 15.58 -0.60
C ARG A 131 11.93 15.46 0.71
N LYS A 132 11.26 16.52 1.16
CA LYS A 132 10.43 16.49 2.38
C LYS A 132 9.25 15.53 2.20
N GLU A 133 8.54 15.61 1.08
CA GLU A 133 7.40 14.72 0.78
C GLU A 133 7.84 13.26 0.63
N TYR A 134 8.97 13.00 -0.04
CA TYR A 134 9.53 11.64 -0.08
C TYR A 134 9.88 11.11 1.31
N ILE A 135 10.50 11.92 2.18
CA ILE A 135 10.79 11.52 3.56
C ILE A 135 9.51 11.23 4.35
N ARG A 136 8.41 11.97 4.12
CA ARG A 136 7.11 11.70 4.75
C ARG A 136 6.57 10.34 4.32
N LEU A 137 6.52 10.07 3.02
CA LEU A 137 6.15 8.76 2.48
C LEU A 137 7.01 7.65 3.06
N TYR A 138 8.33 7.81 2.99
CA TYR A 138 9.29 6.81 3.45
C TYR A 138 9.14 6.48 4.94
N ARG A 139 8.87 7.49 5.78
CA ARG A 139 8.61 7.26 7.20
C ARG A 139 7.27 6.57 7.45
N LEU A 140 6.24 6.93 6.68
CA LEU A 140 4.88 6.42 6.84
C LEU A 140 4.79 4.96 6.39
N SER A 141 5.31 4.64 5.21
CA SER A 141 5.32 3.25 4.69
C SER A 141 6.13 2.31 5.57
N ILE A 142 7.30 2.73 6.07
CA ILE A 142 8.08 1.93 7.03
C ILE A 142 7.34 1.76 8.36
N TYR A 143 6.63 2.78 8.82
CA TYR A 143 5.81 2.66 10.03
C TYR A 143 4.70 1.62 9.86
N HIS A 144 3.92 1.71 8.79
CA HIS A 144 2.88 0.72 8.51
C HIS A 144 3.46 -0.68 8.34
N ALA A 145 4.57 -0.83 7.64
CA ALA A 145 5.21 -2.14 7.45
C ALA A 145 5.68 -2.76 8.78
N LEU A 146 6.19 -1.96 9.71
CA LEU A 146 6.53 -2.44 11.04
C LEU A 146 5.31 -2.86 11.85
N ASN A 147 4.21 -2.08 11.82
CA ASN A 147 2.97 -2.48 12.51
C ASN A 147 2.42 -3.80 11.95
N ILE A 148 2.39 -3.94 10.62
CA ILE A 148 1.97 -5.20 9.97
C ILE A 148 2.85 -6.37 10.40
N LEU A 149 4.17 -6.19 10.54
CA LEU A 149 5.02 -7.27 11.04
C LEU A 149 4.72 -7.67 12.49
N VAL A 150 4.33 -6.71 13.34
CA VAL A 150 3.86 -7.01 14.71
C VAL A 150 2.56 -7.80 14.65
N ASP A 151 1.55 -7.27 13.94
CA ASP A 151 0.23 -7.90 13.82
C ASP A 151 0.33 -9.32 13.23
N LEU A 152 1.17 -9.53 12.22
CA LEU A 152 1.43 -10.84 11.63
C LEU A 152 2.13 -11.78 12.63
N GLY A 153 3.05 -11.28 13.45
CA GLY A 153 3.71 -12.07 14.49
C GLY A 153 2.70 -12.55 15.54
N ASP A 154 1.90 -11.63 16.07
CA ASP A 154 0.87 -11.93 17.06
C ASP A 154 -0.15 -12.93 16.51
N ALA A 155 -0.60 -12.75 15.26
CA ALA A 155 -1.55 -13.65 14.63
C ALA A 155 -0.98 -15.06 14.39
N LEU A 156 0.26 -15.17 13.89
CA LEU A 156 0.93 -16.46 13.67
C LEU A 156 1.23 -17.20 14.99
N ASP A 157 1.46 -16.47 16.10
CA ASP A 157 1.66 -17.05 17.43
C ASP A 157 0.33 -17.50 18.08
N LEU A 158 -0.74 -16.74 17.90
CA LEU A 158 -2.09 -17.03 18.43
C LEU A 158 -2.82 -18.15 17.67
N GLU A 159 -2.47 -18.38 16.40
CA GLU A 159 -3.06 -19.38 15.49
C GLU A 159 -2.89 -20.85 15.91
N THR A 160 -2.31 -21.12 17.09
CA THR A 160 -2.33 -22.45 17.71
C THR A 160 -3.72 -22.90 18.21
N THR A 161 -4.78 -22.07 18.09
CA THR A 161 -6.08 -22.30 18.78
C THR A 161 -7.38 -22.31 17.95
N LEU A 162 -7.39 -21.93 16.66
CA LEU A 162 -8.63 -21.89 15.84
C LEU A 162 -8.45 -22.63 14.49
N GLU A 163 -9.56 -23.10 13.91
CA GLU A 163 -9.59 -23.90 12.66
C GLU A 163 -8.74 -23.26 11.55
N LYS A 164 -7.70 -23.99 11.12
CA LYS A 164 -6.66 -23.50 10.22
C LYS A 164 -7.20 -23.19 8.82
N ASP A 165 -7.17 -21.93 8.43
CA ASP A 165 -7.12 -21.56 7.01
C ASP A 165 -5.65 -21.60 6.55
N GLU A 166 -5.22 -22.77 6.08
CA GLU A 166 -3.83 -22.99 5.64
C GLU A 166 -3.39 -22.04 4.50
N GLU A 167 -4.32 -21.52 3.70
CA GLU A 167 -4.00 -20.61 2.61
C GLU A 167 -3.76 -19.19 3.14
N LEU A 168 -4.54 -18.76 4.14
CA LEU A 168 -4.31 -17.49 4.83
C LEU A 168 -2.98 -17.50 5.60
N GLU A 169 -2.67 -18.57 6.33
CA GLU A 169 -1.40 -18.74 7.05
C GLU A 169 -0.20 -18.63 6.08
N LYS A 170 -0.23 -19.37 4.96
CA LYS A 170 0.80 -19.28 3.90
C LYS A 170 0.94 -17.86 3.35
N LEU A 171 -0.17 -17.16 3.14
CA LEU A 171 -0.18 -15.80 2.63
C LEU A 171 0.44 -14.81 3.62
N MET A 172 0.12 -14.94 4.91
CA MET A 172 0.70 -14.13 5.98
C MET A 172 2.20 -14.36 6.14
N ILE A 173 2.64 -15.62 6.10
CA ILE A 173 4.06 -15.98 6.08
C ILE A 173 4.76 -15.37 4.87
N PHE A 174 4.15 -15.46 3.69
CA PHE A 174 4.67 -14.84 2.48
C PHE A 174 4.81 -13.32 2.61
N TRP A 175 3.79 -12.64 3.13
CA TRP A 175 3.82 -11.19 3.38
C TRP A 175 4.94 -10.79 4.34
N ASN A 176 5.09 -11.52 5.44
CA ASN A 176 6.16 -11.30 6.41
C ASN A 176 7.54 -11.33 5.71
N TYR A 177 7.84 -12.41 4.99
CA TYR A 177 9.12 -12.53 4.29
C TYR A 177 9.32 -11.51 3.15
N GLU A 178 8.28 -11.12 2.40
CA GLU A 178 8.43 -10.08 1.37
C GLU A 178 8.73 -8.70 1.96
N ILE A 179 8.15 -8.36 3.11
CA ILE A 179 8.46 -7.12 3.84
C ILE A 179 9.91 -7.17 4.33
N LEU A 180 10.31 -8.27 4.99
CA LEU A 180 11.65 -8.48 5.50
C LEU A 180 12.72 -8.45 4.38
N ASP A 181 12.42 -9.00 3.20
CA ASP A 181 13.30 -8.92 2.04
C ASP A 181 13.52 -7.46 1.60
N GLN A 182 12.47 -6.63 1.57
CA GLN A 182 12.62 -5.21 1.24
C GLN A 182 13.37 -4.45 2.34
N PHE A 183 13.14 -4.78 3.60
CA PHE A 183 13.89 -4.23 4.72
C PHE A 183 15.38 -4.58 4.63
N SER A 184 15.74 -5.81 4.23
CA SER A 184 17.13 -6.21 4.03
C SER A 184 17.80 -5.33 2.99
N LYS A 185 17.17 -5.12 1.83
CA LYS A 185 17.71 -4.26 0.75
C LYS A 185 17.86 -2.79 1.17
N ILE A 186 16.87 -2.27 1.90
CA ILE A 186 16.95 -0.92 2.49
C ILE A 186 18.10 -0.84 3.50
N TYR A 187 18.27 -1.87 4.32
CA TYR A 187 19.30 -1.93 5.35
C TYR A 187 20.69 -2.09 4.73
N GLU A 188 20.86 -2.88 3.68
CA GLU A 188 22.13 -3.05 2.96
C GLU A 188 22.64 -1.71 2.42
N THR A 189 21.75 -0.90 1.83
CA THR A 189 22.06 0.42 1.27
C THR A 189 22.12 1.55 2.32
N ARG A 190 21.98 1.25 3.62
CA ARG A 190 21.84 2.25 4.70
C ARG A 190 22.97 3.27 4.83
N LYS A 191 24.19 2.89 4.44
CA LYS A 191 25.38 3.76 4.54
C LYS A 191 25.37 4.84 3.46
N GLU A 192 24.82 4.52 2.30
CA GLU A 192 24.82 5.35 1.10
C GLU A 192 23.50 6.11 0.95
N SER A 193 22.41 5.53 1.43
CA SER A 193 21.08 6.13 1.39
C SER A 193 21.03 7.49 2.09
N PRO A 194 20.58 8.56 1.39
CA PRO A 194 20.38 9.87 2.01
C PRO A 194 19.17 9.89 2.96
N TYR A 195 18.33 8.84 2.92
CA TYR A 195 17.03 8.80 3.57
C TYR A 195 17.00 7.86 4.79
N TYR A 196 17.84 6.83 4.85
CA TYR A 196 17.80 5.85 5.94
C TYR A 196 17.96 6.50 7.34
N LYS A 197 18.90 7.44 7.48
CA LYS A 197 19.06 8.21 8.73
C LYS A 197 17.85 9.08 9.08
N LYS A 198 16.98 9.39 8.12
CA LYS A 198 15.76 10.17 8.33
C LYS A 198 14.64 9.34 8.97
N LEU A 199 14.72 8.01 9.02
CA LEU A 199 13.70 7.18 9.69
C LEU A 199 13.57 7.42 11.20
N GLY A 200 14.58 8.01 11.83
CA GLY A 200 14.68 8.07 13.29
C GLY A 200 15.28 6.79 13.87
N TRP A 201 15.77 6.86 15.10
CA TRP A 201 16.55 5.76 15.70
C TRP A 201 15.68 4.52 15.96
N PHE A 202 14.45 4.70 16.46
CA PHE A 202 13.55 3.59 16.80
C PHE A 202 13.23 2.71 15.59
N LYS A 203 12.78 3.29 14.47
CA LYS A 203 12.47 2.53 13.24
C LYS A 203 13.70 1.79 12.69
N ARG A 204 14.89 2.42 12.73
CA ARG A 204 16.14 1.77 12.30
C ARG A 204 16.52 0.60 13.20
N TRP A 205 16.33 0.76 14.51
CA TRP A 205 16.56 -0.31 15.48
C TRP A 205 15.59 -1.46 15.25
N ALA A 206 14.30 -1.19 15.06
CA ALA A 206 13.28 -2.19 14.77
C ALA A 206 13.60 -2.99 13.48
N ILE A 207 13.92 -2.31 12.38
CA ILE A 207 14.36 -2.97 11.14
C ILE A 207 15.56 -3.89 11.40
N CYS A 208 16.56 -3.41 12.15
CA CYS A 208 17.74 -4.21 12.47
C CYS A 208 17.39 -5.43 13.35
N GLY A 209 16.46 -5.29 14.29
CA GLY A 209 15.98 -6.37 15.15
C GLY A 209 15.34 -7.48 14.34
N TYR A 210 14.29 -7.16 13.58
CA TYR A 210 13.61 -8.10 12.69
C TYR A 210 14.58 -8.84 11.76
N LEU A 211 15.48 -8.12 11.08
CA LEU A 211 16.46 -8.75 10.18
C LEU A 211 17.46 -9.66 10.89
N SER A 212 17.77 -9.40 12.17
CA SER A 212 18.67 -10.24 12.96
C SER A 212 17.96 -11.52 13.40
N ASP A 213 16.73 -11.39 13.86
CA ASP A 213 15.93 -12.51 14.39
C ASP A 213 15.54 -13.50 13.28
N THR A 214 15.27 -13.00 12.07
CA THR A 214 14.80 -13.83 10.94
C THR A 214 15.87 -14.14 9.90
N LYS A 215 17.16 -13.88 10.19
CA LYS A 215 18.24 -13.89 9.19
C LYS A 215 18.33 -15.19 8.39
N GLU A 216 18.36 -16.34 9.09
CA GLU A 216 18.50 -17.65 8.46
C GLU A 216 17.26 -18.02 7.64
N ALA A 217 16.08 -17.78 8.20
CA ALA A 217 14.81 -18.06 7.53
C ALA A 217 14.61 -17.19 6.28
N LEU A 218 14.99 -15.91 6.35
CA LEU A 218 14.95 -14.99 5.22
C LEU A 218 15.92 -15.42 4.11
N TYR A 219 17.13 -15.88 4.46
CA TYR A 219 18.09 -16.41 3.47
C TYR A 219 17.55 -17.64 2.73
N VAL A 220 16.91 -18.57 3.47
CA VAL A 220 16.25 -19.74 2.87
C VAL A 220 15.10 -19.32 1.95
N TYR A 221 14.27 -18.37 2.40
CA TYR A 221 13.19 -17.81 1.59
C TYR A 221 13.72 -17.20 0.28
N GLN A 222 14.73 -16.34 0.36
CA GLN A 222 15.34 -15.69 -0.81
C GLN A 222 15.93 -16.71 -1.79
N SER A 223 16.58 -17.76 -1.28
CA SER A 223 17.18 -18.81 -2.11
C SER A 223 16.11 -19.60 -2.86
N LYS A 224 15.03 -20.03 -2.18
CA LYS A 224 13.88 -20.69 -2.81
C LYS A 224 13.19 -19.81 -3.84
N LYS A 225 13.02 -18.51 -3.54
CA LYS A 225 12.45 -17.54 -4.47
C LYS A 225 13.30 -17.39 -5.72
N MET A 226 14.62 -17.27 -5.59
CA MET A 226 15.55 -17.20 -6.72
C MET A 226 15.54 -18.48 -7.57
N GLU A 227 15.41 -19.66 -6.97
CA GLU A 227 15.27 -20.92 -7.71
C GLU A 227 13.99 -20.98 -8.55
N LEU A 228 12.88 -20.44 -8.02
CA LEU A 228 11.60 -20.37 -8.71
C LEU A 228 11.59 -19.31 -9.82
N GLU A 229 12.16 -18.14 -9.58
CA GLU A 229 12.28 -17.07 -10.56
C GLU A 229 13.32 -17.40 -11.66
N GLY A 230 14.42 -18.07 -11.30
CA GLY A 230 15.47 -18.53 -12.24
C GLY A 230 15.01 -19.65 -13.19
N LYS A 231 14.04 -20.48 -12.76
CA LYS A 231 13.36 -21.47 -13.62
C LYS A 231 12.23 -20.87 -14.46
N SER A 232 11.86 -19.60 -14.24
CA SER A 232 10.75 -18.92 -14.90
C SER A 232 11.12 -18.24 -16.24
N SER A 233 12.18 -18.66 -16.92
CA SER A 233 12.43 -18.25 -18.31
C SER A 233 11.61 -19.09 -19.31
N LYS A 234 10.27 -18.98 -19.20
CA LYS A 234 9.19 -19.32 -20.17
C LYS A 234 7.97 -19.89 -19.44
N VAL A 235 7.14 -19.03 -18.86
CA VAL A 235 5.72 -19.37 -18.65
C VAL A 235 4.86 -18.15 -18.97
N LYS A 236 3.91 -18.36 -19.88
CA LYS A 236 2.92 -17.38 -20.34
C LYS A 236 2.13 -16.83 -19.15
N ARG A 237 1.88 -15.51 -19.18
CA ARG A 237 0.93 -14.78 -18.33
C ARG A 237 -0.39 -15.56 -18.23
N ILE A 238 -0.77 -15.94 -17.02
CA ILE A 238 -2.14 -16.33 -16.70
C ILE A 238 -2.66 -15.32 -15.68
N ASN A 239 -3.56 -14.46 -16.15
CA ASN A 239 -4.49 -13.70 -15.33
C ASN A 239 -5.37 -14.69 -14.56
N THR A 240 -5.57 -14.45 -13.25
CA THR A 240 -6.89 -14.51 -12.58
C THR A 240 -6.70 -14.43 -11.07
N TYR A 241 -7.18 -13.35 -10.45
CA TYR A 241 -7.95 -13.46 -9.21
C TYR A 241 -9.04 -12.37 -9.25
N LYS A 242 -10.25 -12.78 -9.67
CA LYS A 242 -11.48 -12.04 -9.44
C LYS A 242 -11.92 -12.32 -8.00
N LYS A 243 -12.10 -11.27 -7.20
CA LYS A 243 -12.83 -11.27 -5.92
C LYS A 243 -14.17 -12.01 -6.12
N ARG A 244 -14.41 -13.02 -5.30
CA ARG A 244 -15.66 -13.77 -5.26
C ARG A 244 -16.69 -12.93 -4.51
N ASN A 245 -17.74 -12.50 -5.21
CA ASN A 245 -18.94 -11.90 -4.62
C ASN A 245 -19.49 -12.78 -3.48
N ARG A 246 -19.57 -12.25 -2.26
CA ARG A 246 -20.49 -12.75 -1.24
C ARG A 246 -21.90 -12.25 -1.58
N LYS A 247 -22.73 -13.14 -2.11
CA LYS A 247 -24.20 -13.03 -2.08
C LYS A 247 -24.75 -14.28 -1.40
N LYS A 248 -25.18 -14.13 -0.15
CA LYS A 248 -26.52 -14.46 0.37
C LYS A 248 -26.54 -14.30 1.88
#